data_AF-A0A7S2NPS0-F1
#
_entry.id   AF-A0A7S2NPS0-F1
#
_cell.length_a   1.000
_cell.length_b   1.000
_cell.length_c   1.000
_cell.angle_alpha   90.00
_cell.angle_beta   90.00
_cell.angle_gamma   90.00
#
_symmetry.space_group_name_H-M   'P 1'
#
loop_
_entity.id
_entity.type
_entity.pdbx_description
1 polymer ?
#
loop_
_entity_poly.entity_id
_entity_poly.type
_entity_poly.pdbx_seq_one_letter_code
_entity_poly.pdbx_strand_id
1 'polypeptide(L)'
;CDVAGLPSASLVQLHQWLLWNRERGTDPHCPELLAARAGKAFRALHGKPSELQTAVRDVLLLSCGVEGVEEEHRTSEGWTVDLLVTWRGTSVAVEVDGPSHFLRGSAVPTGATKLKARQLKAFAPTTPLVNLAWFTWDALPAVRQGAHLTGLLERAVLAAESGEQAPVPAPSASVSRPKRRRRKAAASAASLRTSFEAMARQAVKDD
;
A
#
# COMPACT_ATOMS: atom_id res chain seq x y z
N CYS A 1 6.69 37.51 7.00
CA CYS A 1 5.63 36.48 7.02
C CYS A 1 6.10 35.35 7.92
N ASP A 2 5.50 35.26 9.09
CA ASP A 2 5.91 34.34 10.16
C ASP A 2 5.40 32.92 9.84
N VAL A 3 6.29 31.99 9.46
CA VAL A 3 5.94 30.57 9.20
C VAL A 3 5.90 29.75 10.48
N ALA A 4 5.33 30.34 11.52
CA ALA A 4 4.92 29.65 12.73
C ALA A 4 3.79 28.65 12.40
N GLY A 5 4.03 27.37 12.68
CA GLY A 5 2.97 26.46 13.13
C GLY A 5 2.22 25.59 12.12
N LEU A 6 2.78 25.16 10.98
CA LEU A 6 2.16 24.05 10.25
C LEU A 6 2.21 22.75 11.09
N PRO A 7 1.09 22.04 11.28
CA PRO A 7 1.10 20.73 11.95
C PRO A 7 1.99 19.73 11.21
N SER A 8 2.59 18.79 11.94
CA SER A 8 3.44 17.74 11.35
C SER A 8 2.71 16.97 10.24
N ALA A 9 1.41 16.70 10.41
CA ALA A 9 0.59 16.05 9.38
C ALA A 9 0.51 16.86 8.06
N SER A 10 0.42 18.19 8.15
CA SER A 10 0.40 19.05 6.96
C SER A 10 1.78 19.10 6.28
N LEU A 11 2.86 19.10 7.06
CA LEU A 11 4.23 19.03 6.53
C LEU A 11 4.51 17.69 5.83
N VAL A 12 4.03 16.59 6.40
CA VAL A 12 4.05 15.24 5.81
C VAL A 12 3.31 15.23 4.47
N GLN A 13 2.08 15.76 4.44
CA GLN A 13 1.29 15.83 3.22
C GLN A 13 1.94 16.71 2.14
N LEU A 14 2.56 17.83 2.54
CA LEU A 14 3.31 18.69 1.63
C LEU A 14 4.48 17.93 1.00
N HIS A 15 5.25 17.17 1.80
CA HIS A 15 6.34 16.34 1.27
C HIS A 15 5.83 15.28 0.28
N GLN A 16 4.75 14.57 0.63
CA GLN A 16 4.13 13.59 -0.27
C GLN A 16 3.65 14.22 -1.58
N TRP A 17 3.12 15.44 -1.53
CA TRP A 17 2.73 16.21 -2.72
C TRP A 17 3.93 16.63 -3.55
N LEU A 18 5.04 17.07 -2.93
CA LEU A 18 6.29 17.38 -3.66
C LEU A 18 6.85 16.12 -4.36
N LEU A 19 6.86 14.98 -3.66
CA LEU A 19 7.24 13.70 -4.28
C LEU A 19 6.32 13.33 -5.45
N TRP A 20 5.02 13.58 -5.32
CA TRP A 20 4.09 13.31 -6.41
C TRP A 20 4.34 14.20 -7.64
N ASN A 21 4.73 15.46 -7.43
CA ASN A 21 5.11 16.33 -8.54
C ASN A 21 6.42 15.86 -9.20
N ARG A 22 7.43 15.47 -8.40
CA ARG A 22 8.69 14.91 -8.90
C ARG A 22 8.44 13.66 -9.76
N GLU A 23 7.59 12.76 -9.26
CA GLU A 23 7.17 11.56 -9.97
C GLU A 23 6.52 11.87 -11.34
N ARG A 24 5.80 12.99 -11.43
CA ARG A 24 5.15 13.45 -12.67
C ARG A 24 6.06 14.28 -13.57
N GLY A 25 7.32 14.50 -13.21
CA GLY A 25 8.24 15.38 -13.92
C GLY A 25 7.83 16.86 -13.85
N THR A 26 7.11 17.24 -12.80
CA THR A 26 6.70 18.63 -12.53
C THR A 26 7.50 19.20 -11.37
N ASP A 27 7.81 20.50 -11.42
CA ASP A 27 8.60 21.18 -10.40
C ASP A 27 7.85 22.41 -9.85
N PRO A 28 6.91 22.21 -8.91
CA PRO A 28 6.21 23.32 -8.30
C PRO A 28 7.17 24.12 -7.41
N HIS A 29 7.09 25.45 -7.50
CA HIS A 29 7.84 26.31 -6.61
C HIS A 29 7.45 26.07 -5.14
N CYS A 30 8.42 25.64 -4.33
CA CYS A 30 8.30 25.51 -2.88
C CYS A 30 9.56 26.09 -2.23
N PRO A 31 9.46 27.03 -1.27
CA PRO A 31 10.62 27.56 -0.59
C PRO A 31 11.48 26.45 0.03
N GLU A 32 12.80 26.51 -0.16
CA GLU A 32 13.73 25.47 0.27
C GLU A 32 13.60 25.13 1.76
N LEU A 33 13.50 26.14 2.62
CA LEU A 33 13.29 25.96 4.05
C LEU A 33 12.01 25.16 4.36
N LEU A 34 10.93 25.40 3.61
CA LEU A 34 9.66 24.71 3.79
C LEU A 34 9.74 23.26 3.27
N ALA A 35 10.37 23.05 2.12
CA ALA A 35 10.62 21.71 1.58
C ALA A 35 11.49 20.87 2.54
N ALA A 36 12.56 21.47 3.10
CA ALA A 36 13.42 20.83 4.08
C ALA A 36 12.66 20.46 5.37
N ARG A 37 11.81 21.36 5.88
CA ARG A 37 10.94 21.08 7.04
C ARG A 37 9.95 19.97 6.75
N ALA A 38 9.34 19.96 5.57
CA ALA A 38 8.41 18.93 5.12
C ALA A 38 9.09 17.55 5.05
N GLY A 39 10.25 17.48 4.40
CA GLY A 39 11.03 16.24 4.32
C GLY A 39 11.51 15.74 5.68
N LYS A 40 11.90 16.64 6.59
CA LYS A 40 12.25 16.27 7.97
C LYS A 40 11.04 15.70 8.72
N ALA A 41 9.88 16.35 8.64
CA ALA A 41 8.66 15.87 9.28
C ALA A 41 8.23 14.51 8.73
N PHE A 42 8.38 14.29 7.42
CA PHE A 42 8.09 13.01 6.78
C PHE A 42 9.00 11.89 7.28
N ARG A 43 10.32 12.10 7.28
CA ARG A 43 11.30 11.09 7.76
C ARG A 43 11.19 10.81 9.26
N ALA A 44 10.68 11.76 10.03
CA ALA A 44 10.44 11.58 11.46
C ALA A 44 9.26 10.65 11.74
N LEU A 45 8.43 10.33 10.74
CA LEU A 45 7.43 9.27 10.87
C LEU A 45 8.16 7.93 11.06
N HIS A 46 7.84 7.28 12.16
CA HIS A 46 8.29 5.93 12.47
C HIS A 46 7.06 5.08 12.72
N GLY A 47 6.98 3.96 12.00
CA GLY A 47 6.13 2.85 12.37
C GLY A 47 6.85 2.01 13.43
N LYS A 48 6.09 1.30 14.25
CA LYS A 48 6.61 0.13 14.94
C LYS A 48 6.15 -1.08 14.13
N PRO A 49 7.02 -2.07 13.88
CA PRO A 49 6.59 -3.31 13.27
C PRO A 49 5.40 -3.91 14.01
N SER A 50 4.37 -4.25 13.26
CA SER A 50 3.19 -4.98 13.71
C SER A 50 3.52 -6.45 13.93
N GLU A 51 2.65 -7.14 14.66
CA GLU A 51 2.75 -8.60 14.83
C GLU A 51 2.71 -9.33 13.47
N LEU A 52 1.92 -8.83 12.53
CA LEU A 52 1.86 -9.37 11.18
C LEU A 52 3.19 -9.21 10.43
N GLN A 53 3.81 -8.03 10.49
CA GLN A 53 5.14 -7.80 9.90
C GLN A 53 6.20 -8.70 10.52
N THR A 54 6.14 -8.89 11.84
CA THR A 54 7.03 -9.79 12.59
C THR A 54 6.86 -11.24 12.13
N ALA A 55 5.61 -11.72 12.02
CA ALA A 55 5.33 -13.08 11.55
C ALA A 55 5.81 -13.31 10.10
N VAL A 56 5.60 -12.33 9.22
CA VAL A 56 6.07 -12.40 7.82
C VAL A 56 7.60 -12.46 7.77
N ARG A 57 8.29 -11.62 8.55
CA ARG A 57 9.75 -11.63 8.69
C ARG A 57 10.26 -13.01 9.14
N ASP A 58 9.64 -13.59 10.15
CA ASP A 58 10.09 -14.88 10.70
C ASP A 58 9.95 -16.00 9.66
N VAL A 59 8.85 -16.02 8.90
CA VAL A 59 8.69 -17.01 7.80
C VAL A 59 9.67 -16.76 6.66
N LEU A 60 10.00 -15.51 6.33
CA LEU A 60 11.05 -15.19 5.35
C LEU A 60 12.39 -15.81 5.77
N LEU A 61 12.80 -15.58 7.01
CA LEU A 61 14.07 -16.08 7.56
C LEU A 61 14.11 -17.61 7.68
N LEU A 62 13.02 -18.23 8.14
CA LEU A 62 13.00 -19.65 8.47
C LEU A 62 12.67 -20.56 7.28
N SER A 63 11.93 -20.07 6.29
CA SER A 63 11.32 -20.94 5.27
C SER A 63 11.54 -20.50 3.84
N CYS A 64 12.00 -19.27 3.60
CA CYS A 64 12.15 -18.78 2.24
C CYS A 64 13.59 -18.88 1.72
N GLY A 65 14.60 -19.05 2.58
CA GLY A 65 16.02 -19.11 2.15
C GLY A 65 16.58 -17.74 1.73
N VAL A 66 16.08 -16.67 2.34
CA VAL A 66 16.57 -15.30 2.11
C VAL A 66 17.96 -15.11 2.72
N GLU A 67 18.77 -14.26 2.10
CA GLU A 67 20.15 -13.97 2.54
C GLU A 67 20.18 -12.93 3.67
N GLY A 68 19.15 -12.09 3.76
CA GLY A 68 19.02 -11.07 4.78
C GLY A 68 17.66 -10.38 4.75
N VAL A 69 17.28 -9.80 5.89
CA VAL A 69 16.07 -8.98 6.04
C VAL A 69 16.43 -7.75 6.87
N GLU A 70 16.12 -6.56 6.34
CA GLU A 70 16.18 -5.29 7.05
C GLU A 70 14.75 -4.79 7.29
N GLU A 71 14.37 -4.61 8.56
CA GLU A 71 13.06 -4.07 8.96
C GLU A 71 13.05 -2.55 8.88
N GLU A 72 11.91 -1.97 8.50
CA GLU A 72 11.70 -0.51 8.47
C GLU A 72 12.76 0.26 7.65
N HIS A 73 13.24 -0.34 6.56
CA HIS A 73 14.24 0.25 5.66
C HIS A 73 13.74 1.58 5.08
N ARG A 74 14.55 2.63 5.16
CA ARG A 74 14.15 3.98 4.72
C ARG A 74 14.81 4.41 3.42
N THR A 75 14.00 4.78 2.44
CA THR A 75 14.47 5.28 1.14
C THR A 75 15.01 6.70 1.25
N SER A 76 15.75 7.14 0.22
CA SER A 76 16.29 8.50 0.13
C SER A 76 15.19 9.58 0.07
N GLU A 77 14.01 9.25 -0.42
CA GLU A 77 12.80 10.10 -0.41
C GLU A 77 12.12 10.16 0.96
N GLY A 78 12.50 9.27 1.87
CA GLY A 78 12.00 9.19 3.23
C GLY A 78 10.82 8.24 3.43
N TRP A 79 10.44 7.46 2.41
CA TRP A 79 9.50 6.36 2.60
C TRP A 79 10.15 5.28 3.45
N THR A 80 9.38 4.62 4.29
CA THR A 80 9.82 3.41 4.99
C THR A 80 9.16 2.20 4.34
N VAL A 81 9.97 1.22 3.95
CA VAL A 81 9.55 -0.10 3.51
C VAL A 81 9.51 -1.01 4.73
N ASP A 82 8.45 -1.81 4.85
CA ASP A 82 8.30 -2.66 6.04
C ASP A 82 9.45 -3.67 6.17
N LEU A 83 9.80 -4.36 5.08
CA LEU A 83 10.93 -5.28 5.00
C LEU A 83 11.69 -5.09 3.67
N LEU A 84 13.01 -4.92 3.74
CA LEU A 84 13.91 -5.05 2.59
C LEU A 84 14.62 -6.41 2.67
N VAL A 85 14.34 -7.27 1.70
CA VAL A 85 14.77 -8.68 1.69
C VAL A 85 15.83 -8.89 0.62
N THR A 86 16.94 -9.54 0.95
CA THR A 86 17.90 -10.00 -0.05
C THR A 86 17.54 -11.41 -0.49
N TRP A 87 17.12 -11.55 -1.74
CA TRP A 87 16.66 -12.80 -2.36
C TRP A 87 17.44 -13.09 -3.63
N ARG A 88 18.26 -14.15 -3.62
CA ARG A 88 19.13 -14.56 -4.76
C ARG A 88 19.98 -13.39 -5.27
N GLY A 89 20.62 -12.67 -4.36
CA GLY A 89 21.41 -11.48 -4.65
C GLY A 89 20.63 -10.23 -5.08
N THR A 90 19.29 -10.27 -5.08
CA THR A 90 18.44 -9.12 -5.44
C THR A 90 17.73 -8.58 -4.20
N SER A 91 17.83 -7.27 -3.96
CA SER A 91 17.03 -6.61 -2.93
C SER A 91 15.58 -6.44 -3.38
N VAL A 92 14.63 -6.96 -2.61
CA VAL A 92 13.19 -6.89 -2.85
C VAL A 92 12.53 -6.17 -1.68
N ALA A 93 11.74 -5.13 -1.98
CA ALA A 93 10.91 -4.44 -1.00
C ALA A 93 9.61 -5.22 -0.77
N VAL A 94 9.28 -5.49 0.49
CA VAL A 94 8.04 -6.17 0.90
C VAL A 94 7.25 -5.24 1.81
N GLU A 95 6.04 -4.91 1.39
CA GLU A 95 5.04 -4.16 2.13
C GLU A 95 3.98 -5.12 2.69
N VAL A 96 3.65 -4.99 3.97
CA VAL A 96 2.70 -5.84 4.67
C VAL A 96 1.46 -5.03 5.03
N ASP A 97 0.44 -5.14 4.18
CA ASP A 97 -0.78 -4.34 4.28
C ASP A 97 -1.75 -4.92 5.32
N GLY A 98 -1.72 -4.38 6.55
CA GLY A 98 -2.75 -4.60 7.57
C GLY A 98 -4.15 -4.04 7.24
N PRO A 99 -5.19 -4.31 8.07
CA PRO A 99 -6.57 -3.91 7.78
C PRO A 99 -6.82 -2.42 7.50
N SER A 100 -6.07 -1.53 8.14
CA SER A 100 -6.16 -0.07 7.95
C SER A 100 -5.71 0.41 6.57
N HIS A 101 -4.98 -0.42 5.82
CA HIS A 101 -4.52 -0.13 4.46
C HIS A 101 -5.61 -0.32 3.40
N PHE A 102 -6.79 -0.82 3.80
CA PHE A 102 -7.92 -1.06 2.92
C PHE A 102 -9.14 -0.21 3.32
N LEU A 103 -10.01 0.07 2.34
CA LEU A 103 -11.31 0.67 2.63
C LEU A 103 -12.12 -0.32 3.47
N ARG A 104 -12.72 0.18 4.55
CA ARG A 104 -13.47 -0.63 5.54
C ARG A 104 -14.45 -1.59 4.85
N GLY A 105 -14.32 -2.88 5.19
CA GLY A 105 -15.19 -3.93 4.66
C GLY A 105 -14.93 -4.32 3.20
N SER A 106 -13.76 -3.99 2.65
CA SER A 106 -13.38 -4.34 1.28
C SER A 106 -11.91 -4.70 1.16
N ALA A 107 -11.54 -5.35 0.05
CA ALA A 107 -10.15 -5.61 -0.34
C ALA A 107 -9.55 -4.45 -1.18
N VAL A 108 -10.18 -3.27 -1.21
CA VAL A 108 -9.73 -2.13 -2.01
C VAL A 108 -8.72 -1.30 -1.21
N PRO A 109 -7.46 -1.13 -1.67
CA PRO A 109 -6.48 -0.33 -0.94
C PRO A 109 -6.87 1.14 -0.85
N THR A 110 -6.50 1.80 0.25
CA THR A 110 -6.70 3.25 0.43
C THR A 110 -5.87 4.07 -0.56
N GLY A 111 -6.19 5.37 -0.67
CA GLY A 111 -5.38 6.31 -1.45
C GLY A 111 -3.93 6.40 -0.93
N ALA A 112 -3.73 6.33 0.39
CA ALA A 112 -2.40 6.36 1.01
C ALA A 112 -1.57 5.13 0.63
N THR A 113 -2.15 3.93 0.73
CA THR A 113 -1.51 2.66 0.33
C THR A 113 -1.15 2.67 -1.15
N LYS A 114 -2.07 3.10 -2.02
CA LYS A 114 -1.79 3.22 -3.46
C LYS A 114 -0.70 4.24 -3.76
N LEU A 115 -0.69 5.37 -3.06
CA LEU A 115 0.33 6.40 -3.23
C LEU A 115 1.72 5.89 -2.84
N LYS A 116 1.85 5.27 -1.66
CA LYS A 116 3.12 4.67 -1.19
C LYS A 116 3.63 3.65 -2.20
N ALA A 117 2.83 2.66 -2.57
CA ALA A 117 3.23 1.62 -3.51
C ALA A 117 3.66 2.18 -4.88
N ARG A 118 2.95 3.19 -5.38
CA ARG A 118 3.30 3.85 -6.65
C ARG A 118 4.64 4.61 -6.55
N GLN A 119 4.84 5.38 -5.48
CA GLN A 119 6.07 6.16 -5.30
C GLN A 119 7.29 5.29 -5.00
N LEU A 120 7.13 4.20 -4.25
CA LEU A 120 8.20 3.20 -4.05
C LEU A 120 8.67 2.63 -5.39
N LYS A 121 7.73 2.24 -6.28
CA LYS A 121 8.09 1.77 -7.62
C LYS A 121 8.76 2.85 -8.48
N ALA A 122 8.30 4.10 -8.37
CA ALA A 122 8.83 5.19 -9.18
C ALA A 122 10.25 5.62 -8.76
N PHE A 123 10.59 5.52 -7.47
CA PHE A 123 11.86 6.00 -6.93
C PHE A 123 12.87 4.91 -6.61
N ALA A 124 12.43 3.65 -6.53
CA ALA A 124 13.30 2.49 -6.45
C ALA A 124 13.07 1.55 -7.65
N PRO A 125 13.33 2.00 -8.90
CA PRO A 125 13.00 1.24 -10.11
C PRO A 125 13.78 -0.07 -10.24
N THR A 126 14.92 -0.20 -9.55
CA THR A 126 15.75 -1.41 -9.51
C THR A 126 15.40 -2.34 -8.35
N THR A 127 14.45 -1.96 -7.50
CA THR A 127 14.02 -2.74 -6.33
C THR A 127 12.60 -3.24 -6.57
N PRO A 128 12.40 -4.53 -6.86
CA PRO A 128 11.07 -5.09 -7.00
C PRO A 128 10.23 -4.87 -5.74
N LEU A 129 8.93 -4.60 -5.91
CA LEU A 129 8.00 -4.37 -4.80
C LEU A 129 6.95 -5.47 -4.73
N VAL A 130 6.86 -6.12 -3.57
CA VAL A 130 5.82 -7.09 -3.18
C VAL A 130 4.89 -6.41 -2.17
N ASN A 131 3.58 -6.49 -2.41
CA ASN A 131 2.58 -6.12 -1.41
C ASN A 131 1.86 -7.37 -0.94
N LEU A 132 1.91 -7.65 0.36
CA LEU A 132 1.24 -8.77 1.00
C LEU A 132 0.06 -8.26 1.83
N ALA A 133 -1.16 -8.58 1.41
CA ALA A 133 -2.36 -8.22 2.15
C ALA A 133 -2.63 -9.17 3.33
N TRP A 134 -3.06 -8.62 4.46
CA TRP A 134 -3.38 -9.38 5.68
C TRP A 134 -4.40 -10.50 5.43
N PHE A 135 -5.44 -10.26 4.64
CA PHE A 135 -6.47 -11.28 4.37
C PHE A 135 -5.94 -12.43 3.50
N THR A 136 -4.89 -12.19 2.69
CA THR A 136 -4.20 -13.26 1.97
C THR A 136 -3.37 -14.08 2.95
N TRP A 137 -2.67 -13.41 3.87
CA TRP A 137 -1.87 -14.06 4.91
C TRP A 137 -2.72 -14.92 5.85
N ASP A 138 -3.81 -14.37 6.39
CA ASP A 138 -4.69 -15.05 7.35
C ASP A 138 -5.44 -16.24 6.74
N ALA A 139 -5.69 -16.20 5.42
CA ALA A 139 -6.31 -17.32 4.71
C ALA A 139 -5.34 -18.47 4.43
N LEU A 140 -4.03 -18.29 4.63
CA LEU A 140 -3.01 -19.30 4.36
C LEU A 140 -2.74 -20.17 5.60
N PRO A 141 -2.82 -21.50 5.47
CA PRO A 141 -2.28 -22.40 6.48
C PRO A 141 -0.78 -22.12 6.67
N ALA A 142 -0.28 -22.18 7.92
CA ALA A 142 1.12 -21.89 8.25
C ALA A 142 2.13 -22.64 7.35
N VAL A 143 1.86 -23.93 7.06
CA VAL A 143 2.71 -24.77 6.19
C VAL A 143 2.83 -24.24 4.75
N ARG A 144 1.92 -23.37 4.30
CA ARG A 144 1.93 -22.77 2.94
C ARG A 144 2.47 -21.35 2.91
N GLN A 145 2.69 -20.70 4.05
CA GLN A 145 3.12 -19.30 4.09
C GLN A 145 4.51 -19.11 3.46
N GLY A 146 5.47 -19.99 3.77
CA GLY A 146 6.81 -19.96 3.17
C GLY A 146 6.77 -20.08 1.64
N ALA A 147 6.10 -21.12 1.12
CA ALA A 147 5.95 -21.32 -0.32
C ALA A 147 5.24 -20.14 -1.01
N HIS A 148 4.25 -19.53 -0.35
CA HIS A 148 3.56 -18.34 -0.87
C HIS A 148 4.51 -17.14 -0.99
N LEU A 149 5.29 -16.86 0.06
CA LEU A 149 6.27 -15.78 0.07
C LEU A 149 7.38 -16.00 -0.95
N THR A 150 7.95 -17.20 -1.04
CA THR A 150 8.93 -17.55 -2.09
C THR A 150 8.37 -17.28 -3.49
N GLY A 151 7.13 -17.69 -3.75
CA GLY A 151 6.49 -17.43 -5.03
C GLY A 151 6.25 -15.93 -5.31
N LEU A 152 5.98 -15.12 -4.28
CA LEU A 152 5.88 -13.66 -4.42
C LEU A 152 7.23 -13.03 -4.78
N LEU A 153 8.29 -13.41 -4.07
CA LEU A 153 9.65 -12.92 -4.32
C LEU A 153 10.13 -13.28 -5.73
N GLU A 154 9.94 -14.54 -6.13
CA GLU A 154 10.34 -15.03 -7.45
C GLU A 154 9.61 -14.29 -8.59
N ARG A 155 8.29 -14.10 -8.47
CA ARG A 155 7.52 -13.30 -9.45
C ARG A 155 7.98 -11.85 -9.50
N ALA A 156 8.29 -11.25 -8.35
CA ALA A 156 8.71 -9.86 -8.31
C ALA A 156 10.06 -9.64 -9.01
N VAL A 157 11.03 -10.54 -8.76
CA VAL A 157 12.34 -10.50 -9.44
C VAL A 157 12.18 -10.71 -10.94
N LEU A 158 11.45 -11.75 -11.37
CA LEU A 158 11.23 -12.02 -12.79
C LEU A 158 10.53 -10.86 -13.53
N ALA A 159 9.56 -10.21 -12.89
CA ALA A 159 8.87 -9.06 -13.47
C ALA A 159 9.79 -7.83 -13.63
N ALA A 160 10.72 -7.63 -12.70
CA ALA A 160 11.71 -6.56 -12.79
C ALA A 160 12.76 -6.82 -13.88
N GLU A 161 13.24 -8.07 -14.00
CA GLU A 161 14.16 -8.49 -15.06
C GLU A 161 13.53 -8.36 -16.46
N SER A 162 12.23 -8.63 -16.58
CA SER A 162 11.50 -8.56 -17.85
C SER A 162 11.15 -7.13 -18.28
N GLY A 163 11.42 -6.11 -17.46
CA GLY A 163 11.02 -4.72 -17.71
C GLY A 163 9.50 -4.51 -17.73
N GLU A 164 8.72 -5.50 -17.29
CA GLU A 164 7.25 -5.47 -17.25
C GLU A 164 6.71 -4.74 -16.03
N GLN A 165 7.61 -4.12 -15.26
CA GLN A 165 7.28 -3.21 -14.19
C GLN A 165 6.69 -1.95 -14.82
N ALA A 166 5.36 -1.98 -14.99
CA ALA A 166 4.61 -1.04 -15.80
C ALA A 166 5.09 0.41 -15.55
N PRO A 167 5.45 1.15 -16.61
CA PRO A 167 5.86 2.54 -16.47
C PRO A 167 4.75 3.30 -15.75
N VAL A 168 5.14 4.18 -14.83
CA VAL A 168 4.22 5.15 -14.24
C VAL A 168 3.52 5.83 -15.41
N PRO A 169 2.18 5.77 -15.51
CA PRO A 169 1.49 6.32 -16.66
C PRO A 169 1.82 7.81 -16.75
N ALA A 170 2.37 8.20 -17.89
CA ALA A 170 2.59 9.60 -18.25
C ALA A 170 1.26 10.36 -18.04
N PRO A 171 1.32 11.64 -17.65
CA PRO A 171 0.12 12.42 -17.38
C PRO A 171 -0.74 12.52 -18.64
N SER A 172 -1.80 11.72 -18.73
CA SER A 172 -2.80 11.88 -19.77
C SER A 172 -3.49 13.23 -19.59
N ALA A 173 -3.48 14.01 -20.67
CA ALA A 173 -4.18 15.28 -20.75
C ALA A 173 -5.67 15.09 -20.45
N SER A 174 -6.19 15.97 -19.58
CA SER A 174 -7.61 16.33 -19.44
C SER A 174 -8.64 15.24 -19.80
N VAL A 175 -8.90 14.31 -18.86
CA VAL A 175 -10.18 13.58 -18.89
C VAL A 175 -11.29 14.60 -18.63
N SER A 176 -12.00 14.94 -19.71
CA SER A 176 -13.19 15.76 -19.68
C SER A 176 -14.23 15.12 -18.76
N ARG A 177 -14.51 15.81 -17.67
CA ARG A 177 -15.45 15.39 -16.61
C ARG A 177 -16.84 15.14 -17.23
N PRO A 178 -17.38 13.91 -17.20
CA PRO A 178 -18.74 13.68 -17.69
C PRO A 178 -19.73 14.45 -16.82
N LYS A 179 -20.63 15.22 -17.45
CA LYS A 179 -21.71 15.95 -16.77
C LYS A 179 -22.53 14.96 -15.94
N ARG A 180 -22.59 15.17 -14.62
CA ARG A 180 -23.48 14.44 -13.70
C ARG A 180 -24.92 14.56 -14.20
N ARG A 181 -25.45 13.50 -14.81
CA ARG A 181 -26.90 13.33 -14.93
C ARG A 181 -27.43 13.00 -13.54
N ARG A 182 -28.24 13.91 -12.98
CA ARG A 182 -29.07 13.65 -11.80
C ARG A 182 -30.01 12.47 -12.11
N ARG A 183 -29.74 11.30 -11.55
CA ARG A 183 -30.76 10.24 -11.41
C ARG A 183 -31.55 10.54 -10.14
N LYS A 184 -32.88 10.71 -10.29
CA LYS A 184 -33.82 10.70 -9.17
C LYS A 184 -33.74 9.33 -8.49
N ALA A 185 -33.54 9.32 -7.18
CA ALA A 185 -33.72 8.14 -6.36
C ALA A 185 -35.23 7.82 -6.28
N ALA A 186 -35.59 6.57 -6.52
CA ALA A 186 -36.89 6.01 -6.18
C ALA A 186 -36.66 4.80 -5.27
N ALA A 187 -37.52 4.67 -4.28
CA ALA A 187 -37.44 3.80 -3.13
C ALA A 187 -37.33 2.30 -3.47
N SER A 188 -36.60 1.54 -2.64
CA SER A 188 -37.09 0.31 -2.01
C SER A 188 -36.00 -0.31 -1.14
N ALA A 189 -36.02 -0.02 0.16
CA ALA A 189 -35.22 -0.72 1.18
C ALA A 189 -36.12 -1.54 2.14
N ALA A 190 -37.40 -1.69 1.82
CA ALA A 190 -38.37 -2.40 2.65
C ALA A 190 -38.65 -3.85 2.18
N SER A 191 -38.09 -4.30 1.05
CA SER A 191 -38.42 -5.60 0.45
C SER A 191 -37.37 -6.70 0.63
N LEU A 192 -36.25 -6.44 1.33
CA LEU A 192 -35.18 -7.42 1.54
C LEU A 192 -35.05 -7.91 2.99
N ARG A 193 -35.82 -7.34 3.94
CA ARG A 193 -35.87 -7.83 5.32
C ARG A 193 -36.89 -8.95 5.55
N THR A 194 -37.88 -9.10 4.68
CA THR A 194 -38.91 -10.14 4.81
C THR A 194 -38.50 -11.51 4.26
N SER A 195 -37.49 -11.59 3.39
CA SER A 195 -37.04 -12.88 2.84
C SER A 195 -36.02 -13.62 3.71
N PHE A 196 -35.26 -12.91 4.56
CA PHE A 196 -34.23 -13.55 5.41
C PHE A 196 -34.81 -14.08 6.74
N GLU A 197 -35.83 -13.42 7.30
CA GLU A 197 -36.52 -13.91 8.51
C GLU A 197 -37.47 -15.10 8.24
N ALA A 198 -37.94 -15.28 7.01
CA ALA A 198 -38.77 -16.43 6.63
C ALA A 198 -37.94 -17.72 6.47
N MET A 199 -36.68 -17.64 6.01
CA MET A 199 -35.81 -18.81 5.88
C MET A 199 -35.25 -19.30 7.22
N ALA A 200 -35.00 -18.39 8.17
CA ALA A 200 -34.48 -18.76 9.49
C ALA A 200 -35.50 -19.48 10.40
N ARG A 201 -36.81 -19.41 10.09
CA ARG A 201 -37.85 -20.10 10.86
C ARG A 201 -38.16 -21.51 10.38
N GLN A 202 -37.72 -21.89 9.18
CA GLN A 202 -37.92 -23.24 8.65
C GLN A 202 -36.84 -24.22 9.14
N ALA A 203 -35.64 -23.72 9.48
CA ALA A 203 -34.51 -24.55 9.92
C ALA A 203 -34.52 -24.93 11.42
N VAL A 204 -35.53 -24.52 12.19
CA VAL A 204 -35.68 -24.86 13.63
C VAL A 204 -36.83 -25.87 13.83
N LYS A 205 -37.46 -26.35 12.76
CA LYS A 205 -38.62 -27.26 12.83
C LYS A 205 -38.37 -28.68 12.33
N ASP A 206 -37.16 -28.97 11.87
CA ASP A 206 -36.77 -30.28 11.32
C ASP A 206 -35.65 -30.97 12.14
N ASP A 207 -35.49 -30.59 13.41
CA ASP A 207 -34.74 -31.35 14.45
C ASP A 207 -35.70 -31.85 15.54
#